data_AF-A0A9D8U5K9-F1
#
_entry.id   AF-A0A9D8U5K9-F1
#
_cell.length_a   1.000
_cell.length_b   1.000
_cell.length_c   1.000
_cell.angle_alpha   90.00
_cell.angle_beta   90.00
_cell.angle_gamma   90.00
#
_symmetry.space_group_name_H-M   'P 1'
#
loop_
_entity.id
_entity.type
_entity.pdbx_description
1 polymer ?
#
loop_
_entity_poly.entity_id
_entity_poly.type
_entity_poly.pdbx_seq_one_letter_code
_entity_poly.pdbx_strand_id
1 'polypeptide(L)'
;MKYLAVVFSFFVFFVQPATSQEVDENKLALAKRIIELTRATEAIEKMMPAMMEQQMAGMRSSGKIGDLSDAQQVALKKAIDQFTADFTVAFEPLLEEMTVLYAQKFSKEDLQGLIEFYESDLGQRFAQGGIELGAEVALKSQTWAQSHIIPVAQKFSRNMQAVLAMTE
;
A
#
# COMPACT_ATOMS: atom_id res chain seq x y z
N MET A 1 -11.75 -10.63 6.78
CA MET A 1 -11.34 -9.23 7.02
C MET A 1 -11.32 -8.54 5.67
N LYS A 2 -12.35 -7.74 5.36
CA LYS A 2 -12.59 -7.17 4.03
C LYS A 2 -12.89 -5.68 4.13
N TYR A 3 -12.02 -4.86 4.72
CA TYR A 3 -12.13 -3.40 4.55
C TYR A 3 -10.72 -2.80 4.63
N LEU A 4 -9.92 -3.04 3.58
CA LEU A 4 -8.97 -2.02 3.15
C LEU A 4 -9.83 -0.89 2.61
N ALA A 5 -9.65 0.33 3.09
CA ALA A 5 -10.41 1.48 2.64
C ALA A 5 -10.13 1.75 1.17
N VAL A 6 -10.94 1.15 0.30
CA VAL A 6 -11.16 1.61 -1.06
C VAL A 6 -12.63 2.03 -1.09
N VAL A 7 -12.87 3.33 -1.05
CA VAL A 7 -14.21 3.88 -1.22
C VAL A 7 -14.54 3.78 -2.71
N PHE A 8 -15.02 2.61 -3.15
CA PHE A 8 -15.67 2.45 -4.45
C PHE A 8 -17.14 2.83 -4.31
N SER A 9 -17.46 4.10 -4.54
CA SER A 9 -18.84 4.50 -4.81
C SER A 9 -19.25 3.94 -6.18
N PHE A 10 -20.19 3.00 -6.20
CA PHE A 10 -20.82 2.51 -7.43
C PHE A 10 -21.73 3.59 -8.00
N PHE A 11 -21.25 4.31 -9.01
CA PHE A 11 -22.13 5.03 -9.94
C PHE A 11 -22.45 4.09 -11.10
N VAL A 12 -23.74 3.92 -11.39
CA VAL A 12 -24.23 3.21 -12.58
C VAL A 12 -23.91 4.10 -13.79
N PHE A 13 -22.97 3.68 -14.63
CA PHE A 13 -22.63 4.38 -15.88
C PHE A 13 -23.42 3.83 -17.05
N PHE A 14 -23.93 4.74 -17.88
CA PHE A 14 -24.46 4.43 -19.21
C PHE A 14 -23.30 3.93 -20.10
N VAL A 15 -23.47 2.75 -20.69
CA VAL A 15 -22.50 2.19 -21.65
C VAL A 15 -22.67 2.90 -22.99
N GLN A 16 -21.74 3.78 -23.35
CA GLN A 16 -21.55 4.19 -24.75
C GLN A 16 -20.65 3.17 -25.46
N PRO A 17 -20.89 2.87 -26.75
CA PRO A 17 -20.11 1.91 -27.49
C PRO A 17 -18.65 2.37 -27.57
N ALA A 18 -17.75 1.49 -27.16
CA ALA A 18 -16.32 1.71 -27.15
C ALA A 18 -15.81 1.83 -28.60
N THR A 19 -15.62 3.06 -29.07
CA THR A 19 -14.61 3.31 -30.09
C THR A 19 -13.25 3.02 -29.45
N SER A 20 -12.45 2.17 -30.08
CA SER A 20 -11.03 1.97 -29.76
C SER A 20 -10.29 3.31 -29.92
N GLN A 21 -10.38 4.16 -28.90
CA GLN A 21 -9.61 5.39 -28.79
C GLN A 21 -8.20 4.97 -28.38
N GLU A 22 -7.22 5.21 -29.26
CA GLU A 22 -5.88 5.55 -28.80
C GLU A 22 -6.04 6.45 -27.57
N VAL A 23 -5.42 6.05 -26.46
CA VAL A 23 -5.54 6.84 -25.23
C VAL A 23 -5.04 8.23 -25.56
N ASP A 24 -5.95 9.22 -25.53
CA ASP A 24 -5.65 10.62 -25.82
C ASP A 24 -4.40 11.02 -25.05
N GLU A 25 -3.34 11.40 -25.77
CA GLU A 25 -2.03 11.75 -25.19
C GLU A 25 -2.19 12.85 -24.13
N ASN A 26 -3.19 13.73 -24.28
CA ASN A 26 -3.51 14.74 -23.28
C ASN A 26 -4.03 14.13 -21.98
N LYS A 27 -4.83 13.06 -22.04
CA LYS A 27 -5.30 12.34 -20.84
C LYS A 27 -4.19 11.56 -20.17
N LEU A 28 -3.26 11.00 -20.93
CA LEU A 28 -2.07 10.35 -20.38
C LEU A 28 -1.20 11.34 -19.60
N ALA A 29 -0.97 12.53 -20.15
CA ALA A 29 -0.22 13.58 -19.45
C ALA A 29 -0.90 14.01 -18.14
N LEU A 30 -2.23 14.19 -18.15
CA LEU A 30 -3.00 14.54 -16.95
C LEU A 30 -2.97 13.40 -15.91
N ALA A 31 -3.16 12.15 -16.34
CA ALA A 31 -3.09 11.00 -15.45
C ALA A 31 -1.71 10.85 -14.80
N LYS A 32 -0.63 11.04 -15.58
CA LYS A 32 0.75 11.03 -15.06
C LYS A 32 0.92 12.09 -13.97
N ARG A 33 0.42 13.30 -14.22
CA ARG A 33 0.48 14.41 -13.27
C ARG A 33 -0.22 14.07 -11.96
N ILE A 34 -1.36 13.38 -11.99
CA ILE A 34 -2.05 12.94 -10.77
C ILE A 34 -1.17 11.98 -9.99
N ILE A 35 -0.61 10.96 -10.64
CA ILE A 35 0.26 9.97 -9.97
C ILE A 35 1.46 10.66 -9.30
N GLU A 36 2.10 11.61 -9.97
CA GLU A 36 3.17 12.43 -9.38
C GLU A 36 2.68 13.22 -8.15
N LEU A 37 1.53 13.87 -8.25
CA LEU A 37 0.93 14.66 -7.16
C LEU A 37 0.48 13.82 -5.96
N THR A 38 0.15 12.54 -6.16
CA THR A 38 -0.16 11.62 -5.05
C THR A 38 1.08 11.23 -4.23
N ARG A 39 2.29 11.51 -4.72
CA ARG A 39 3.57 11.20 -4.07
C ARG A 39 3.72 9.71 -3.74
N ALA A 40 3.22 8.84 -4.63
CA ALA A 40 3.26 7.38 -4.46
C ALA A 40 4.68 6.84 -4.24
N THR A 41 5.67 7.39 -4.96
CA THR A 41 7.09 7.04 -4.78
C THR A 41 7.59 7.38 -3.39
N GLU A 42 7.27 8.58 -2.87
CA GLU A 42 7.69 8.96 -1.53
C GLU A 42 7.00 8.11 -0.45
N ALA A 43 5.75 7.70 -0.69
CA ALA A 43 5.06 6.79 0.20
C ALA A 43 5.81 5.45 0.31
N ILE A 44 6.31 4.92 -0.81
CA ILE A 44 7.17 3.72 -0.84
C ILE A 44 8.47 3.96 -0.07
N GLU A 45 9.18 5.04 -0.37
CA GLU A 45 10.46 5.37 0.28
C GLU A 45 10.32 5.51 1.81
N LYS A 46 9.19 6.04 2.29
CA LYS A 46 8.93 6.19 3.73
C LYS A 46 8.42 4.90 4.38
N MET A 47 7.60 4.12 3.67
CA MET A 47 6.94 2.93 4.22
C MET A 47 7.83 1.69 4.19
N MET A 48 8.63 1.51 3.13
CA MET A 48 9.46 0.31 2.95
C MET A 48 10.46 0.08 4.09
N PRO A 49 11.23 1.08 4.54
CA PRO A 49 12.14 0.90 5.68
C PRO A 49 11.40 0.48 6.95
N ALA A 50 10.24 1.10 7.24
CA ALA A 50 9.44 0.75 8.41
C ALA A 50 8.90 -0.69 8.33
N MET A 51 8.48 -1.14 7.14
CA MET A 51 8.06 -2.53 6.93
C MET A 51 9.20 -3.52 7.13
N MET A 52 10.40 -3.21 6.61
CA MET A 52 11.58 -4.05 6.79
C MET A 52 12.02 -4.12 8.25
N GLU A 53 12.03 -2.99 8.96
CA GLU A 53 12.32 -2.93 10.40
C GLU A 53 11.35 -3.82 11.19
N GLN A 54 10.05 -3.72 10.90
CA GLN A 54 9.02 -4.56 11.52
C GLN A 54 9.24 -6.05 11.23
N GLN A 55 9.59 -6.41 10.00
CA GLN A 55 9.90 -7.79 9.63
C GLN A 55 11.12 -8.32 10.41
N MET A 56 12.17 -7.51 10.53
CA MET A 56 13.37 -7.84 11.28
C MET A 56 13.08 -8.02 12.77
N ALA A 57 12.28 -7.14 13.38
CA ALA A 57 11.81 -7.30 14.75
C ALA A 57 11.06 -8.63 14.94
N GLY A 58 10.21 -9.00 13.99
CA GLY A 58 9.55 -10.30 13.95
C GLY A 58 10.54 -11.47 13.93
N MET A 59 11.56 -11.40 13.06
CA MET A 59 12.59 -12.45 12.98
C MET A 59 13.39 -12.59 14.28
N ARG A 60 13.77 -11.47 14.92
CA ARG A 60 14.44 -11.45 16.23
C ARG A 60 13.57 -12.11 17.30
N SER A 61 12.29 -11.73 17.38
CA SER A 61 11.35 -12.31 18.35
C SER A 61 11.14 -13.82 18.16
N SER A 62 11.27 -14.31 16.92
CA SER A 62 11.17 -15.74 16.59
C SER A 62 12.48 -16.53 16.78
N GLY A 63 13.56 -15.87 17.22
CA GLY A 63 14.88 -16.49 17.38
C GLY A 63 15.59 -16.84 16.07
N LYS A 64 15.07 -16.40 14.91
CA LYS A 64 15.68 -16.65 13.60
C LYS A 64 16.94 -15.80 13.37
N ILE A 65 17.04 -14.67 14.05
CA ILE A 65 18.18 -13.76 14.00
C ILE A 65 18.48 -13.34 15.44
N GLY A 66 19.75 -13.45 15.86
CA GLY A 66 20.21 -13.00 17.17
C GLY A 66 20.50 -11.49 17.21
N ASP A 67 21.12 -11.04 18.29
CA ASP A 67 21.57 -9.64 18.40
C ASP A 67 22.64 -9.34 17.35
N LEU A 68 22.48 -8.19 16.71
CA LEU A 68 23.40 -7.72 15.67
C LEU A 68 24.44 -6.80 16.31
N SER A 69 25.71 -7.02 16.01
CA SER A 69 26.76 -6.06 16.31
C SER A 69 26.51 -4.73 15.58
N ASP A 70 27.12 -3.63 16.06
CA ASP A 70 26.97 -2.31 15.45
C ASP A 70 27.33 -2.31 13.95
N ALA A 71 28.39 -3.03 13.57
CA ALA A 71 28.79 -3.18 12.16
C ALA A 71 27.72 -3.90 11.32
N GLN A 72 27.06 -4.92 11.89
CA GLN A 72 25.97 -5.63 11.23
C GLN A 72 24.71 -4.76 11.12
N GLN A 73 24.43 -3.92 12.11
CA GLN A 73 23.33 -2.97 12.06
C GLN A 73 23.53 -1.93 10.96
N VAL A 74 24.75 -1.39 10.82
CA VAL A 74 25.11 -0.46 9.73
C VAL A 74 25.00 -1.13 8.36
N ALA A 75 25.54 -2.35 8.23
CA ALA A 75 25.44 -3.11 6.98
C ALA A 75 24.00 -3.44 6.60
N LEU A 76 23.17 -3.81 7.58
CA LEU A 76 21.75 -4.06 7.39
C LEU A 76 21.01 -2.80 6.94
N LYS A 77 21.24 -1.66 7.60
CA LYS A 77 20.61 -0.39 7.21
C LYS A 77 20.94 -0.06 5.75
N LYS A 78 22.22 -0.20 5.37
CA LYS A 78 22.65 0.03 3.98
C LYS A 78 21.96 -0.93 3.00
N ALA A 79 21.78 -2.19 3.38
CA ALA A 79 21.06 -3.17 2.55
C ALA A 79 19.58 -2.82 2.39
N ILE A 80 18.91 -2.33 3.44
CA ILE A 80 17.53 -1.86 3.39
C ILE A 80 17.41 -0.60 2.52
N ASP A 81 18.34 0.35 2.67
CA ASP A 81 18.36 1.57 1.85
C ASP A 81 18.53 1.21 0.36
N GLN A 82 19.46 0.29 0.03
CA GLN A 82 19.67 -0.19 -1.34
C GLN A 82 18.44 -0.92 -1.88
N PHE A 83 17.86 -1.83 -1.09
CA PHE A 83 16.65 -2.55 -1.48
C PHE A 83 15.49 -1.59 -1.74
N THR A 84 15.35 -0.54 -0.93
CA THR A 84 14.31 0.48 -1.12
C THR A 84 14.52 1.21 -2.43
N ALA A 85 15.76 1.60 -2.76
CA ALA A 85 16.08 2.23 -4.04
C ALA A 85 15.80 1.31 -5.23
N ASP A 86 16.23 0.05 -5.17
CA ASP A 86 15.99 -0.95 -6.23
C ASP A 86 14.49 -1.22 -6.40
N PHE A 87 13.75 -1.27 -5.30
CA PHE A 87 12.30 -1.46 -5.30
C PHE A 87 11.59 -0.26 -5.92
N THR A 88 12.01 0.97 -5.62
CA THR A 88 11.46 2.19 -6.24
C THR A 88 11.63 2.15 -7.76
N VAL A 89 12.80 1.77 -8.26
CA VAL A 89 13.04 1.62 -9.71
C VAL A 89 12.15 0.52 -10.30
N ALA A 90 12.04 -0.62 -9.62
CA ALA A 90 11.16 -1.71 -10.06
C ALA A 90 9.68 -1.33 -10.05
N PHE A 91 9.29 -0.28 -9.31
CA PHE A 91 7.92 0.21 -9.23
C PHE A 91 7.55 1.16 -10.38
N GLU A 92 8.52 1.76 -11.07
CA GLU A 92 8.26 2.72 -12.15
C GLU A 92 7.38 2.16 -13.27
N PRO A 93 7.61 0.94 -13.81
CA PRO A 93 6.74 0.39 -14.85
C PRO A 93 5.29 0.20 -14.39
N LEU A 94 5.08 -0.12 -13.11
CA LEU A 94 3.74 -0.22 -12.56
C LEU A 94 3.06 1.15 -12.48
N LEU A 95 3.79 2.22 -12.18
CA LEU A 95 3.25 3.59 -12.23
C LEU A 95 2.83 3.99 -13.64
N GLU A 96 3.55 3.54 -14.67
CA GLU A 96 3.18 3.75 -16.07
C GLU A 96 1.88 2.99 -16.41
N GLU A 97 1.76 1.72 -16.02
CA GLU A 97 0.52 0.95 -16.19
C GLU A 97 -0.67 1.61 -15.46
N MET A 98 -0.44 2.08 -14.23
CA MET A 98 -1.45 2.83 -13.48
C MET A 98 -1.85 4.12 -14.19
N THR A 99 -0.90 4.86 -14.74
CA THR A 99 -1.16 6.07 -15.52
C THR A 99 -2.10 5.79 -16.69
N VAL A 100 -1.88 4.70 -17.42
CA VAL A 100 -2.76 4.27 -18.52
C VAL A 100 -4.17 3.96 -17.99
N LEU A 101 -4.28 3.24 -16.87
CA LEU A 101 -5.57 2.92 -16.27
C LEU A 101 -6.35 4.18 -15.86
N TYR A 102 -5.69 5.18 -15.26
CA TYR A 102 -6.33 6.44 -14.92
C TYR A 102 -6.82 7.18 -16.17
N ALA A 103 -5.97 7.28 -17.20
CA ALA A 103 -6.33 7.93 -18.47
C ALA A 103 -7.50 7.24 -19.19
N GLN A 104 -7.65 5.92 -19.04
CA GLN A 104 -8.79 5.16 -19.59
C GLN A 104 -10.07 5.32 -18.78
N LYS A 105 -9.98 5.41 -17.45
CA LYS A 105 -11.14 5.35 -16.55
C LYS A 105 -11.80 6.70 -16.28
N PHE A 106 -11.02 7.78 -16.22
CA PHE A 106 -11.53 9.10 -15.87
C PHE A 106 -11.73 9.96 -17.11
N SER A 107 -12.71 10.87 -17.08
CA SER A 107 -12.84 11.89 -18.13
C SER A 107 -11.70 12.91 -18.04
N LYS A 108 -11.53 13.76 -19.05
CA LYS A 108 -10.49 14.79 -19.03
C LYS A 108 -10.77 15.80 -17.90
N GLU A 109 -12.04 16.16 -17.75
CA GLU A 109 -12.56 17.08 -16.74
C GLU A 109 -12.32 16.53 -15.33
N ASP A 110 -12.57 15.23 -15.09
CA ASP A 110 -12.27 14.59 -13.80
C ASP A 110 -10.78 14.63 -13.48
N LEU A 111 -9.92 14.31 -14.46
CA LEU A 111 -8.48 14.33 -14.27
C LEU A 111 -7.98 15.74 -13.93
N GLN A 112 -8.52 16.77 -14.59
CA GLN A 112 -8.21 18.18 -14.30
C GLN A 112 -8.66 18.57 -12.89
N GLY A 113 -9.89 18.22 -12.50
CA GLY A 113 -10.40 18.49 -11.15
C GLY A 113 -9.59 17.82 -10.05
N LEU A 114 -9.10 16.59 -10.29
CA LEU A 114 -8.19 15.91 -9.37
C LEU A 114 -6.85 16.62 -9.25
N ILE A 115 -6.27 17.10 -10.36
CA ILE A 115 -5.03 17.88 -10.35
C ILE A 115 -5.23 19.17 -9.54
N GLU A 116 -6.28 19.94 -9.83
CA GLU A 116 -6.59 21.17 -9.10
C GLU A 116 -6.73 20.92 -7.58
N PHE A 117 -7.41 19.83 -7.21
CA PHE A 117 -7.52 19.43 -5.82
C PHE A 117 -6.14 19.12 -5.22
N TYR A 118 -5.36 18.21 -5.82
CA TYR A 118 -4.07 17.81 -5.27
C TYR A 118 -3.02 18.93 -5.30
N GLU A 119 -3.13 19.93 -6.18
CA GLU A 119 -2.27 21.11 -6.16
C GLU A 119 -2.69 22.14 -5.10
N SER A 120 -3.92 22.07 -4.59
CA SER A 120 -4.37 22.93 -3.50
C SER A 120 -3.69 22.60 -2.16
N ASP A 121 -3.60 23.59 -1.28
CA ASP A 121 -3.09 23.39 0.08
C ASP A 121 -3.86 22.30 0.84
N LEU A 122 -5.18 22.19 0.61
CA LEU A 122 -5.99 21.15 1.22
C LEU A 122 -5.63 19.77 0.67
N GLY A 123 -5.51 19.63 -0.65
CA GLY A 123 -5.16 18.36 -1.28
C GLY A 123 -3.77 17.87 -0.91
N GLN A 124 -2.79 18.77 -0.81
CA GLN A 124 -1.45 18.43 -0.31
C GLN A 124 -1.48 17.97 1.15
N ARG A 125 -2.21 18.67 2.03
CA ARG A 125 -2.41 18.21 3.42
C ARG A 125 -3.15 16.88 3.49
N PHE A 126 -4.14 16.67 2.61
CA PHE A 126 -4.88 15.41 2.55
C PHE A 126 -4.00 14.25 2.08
N ALA A 127 -3.19 14.45 1.04
CA ALA A 127 -2.25 13.43 0.55
C ALA A 127 -1.23 13.03 1.62
N GLN A 128 -0.61 14.02 2.28
CA GLN A 128 0.34 13.79 3.37
C GLN A 128 -0.34 13.10 4.57
N GLY A 129 -1.50 13.61 4.99
CA GLY A 129 -2.28 13.03 6.09
C GLY A 129 -2.76 11.61 5.79
N GLY A 130 -3.01 11.27 4.52
CA GLY A 130 -3.35 9.92 4.08
C GLY A 130 -2.21 8.91 4.30
N ILE A 131 -0.95 9.31 4.04
CA ILE A 131 0.23 8.47 4.31
C ILE A 131 0.36 8.21 5.82
N GLU A 132 0.27 9.26 6.63
CA GLU A 132 0.39 9.18 8.09
C GLU A 132 -0.73 8.34 8.71
N LEU A 133 -1.97 8.58 8.29
CA LEU A 133 -3.14 7.84 8.73
C LEU A 133 -3.04 6.37 8.33
N GLY A 134 -2.58 6.07 7.11
CA GLY A 134 -2.38 4.70 6.63
C GLY A 134 -1.42 3.92 7.53
N ALA A 135 -0.29 4.52 7.90
CA ALA A 135 0.68 3.92 8.81
C ALA A 135 0.08 3.68 10.21
N GLU A 136 -0.66 4.66 10.76
CA GLU A 136 -1.30 4.51 12.07
C GLU A 136 -2.38 3.42 12.06
N VAL A 137 -3.20 3.37 11.00
CA VAL A 137 -4.23 2.35 10.82
C VAL A 137 -3.60 0.96 10.72
N ALA A 138 -2.48 0.80 10.01
CA ALA A 138 -1.76 -0.47 9.93
C ALA A 138 -1.30 -0.95 11.32
N LEU A 139 -0.70 -0.07 12.11
CA LEU A 139 -0.27 -0.36 13.47
C LEU A 139 -1.44 -0.77 14.37
N LYS A 140 -2.51 0.04 14.39
CA LYS A 140 -3.70 -0.28 15.20
C LYS A 140 -4.35 -1.60 14.77
N SER A 141 -4.38 -1.87 13.46
CA SER A 141 -4.91 -3.13 12.92
C SER A 141 -4.11 -4.33 13.38
N GLN A 142 -2.77 -4.20 13.44
CA GLN A 142 -1.90 -5.23 13.99
C GLN A 142 -2.20 -5.49 15.48
N THR A 143 -2.29 -4.44 16.30
CA THR A 143 -2.62 -4.57 17.73
C THR A 143 -4.00 -5.20 17.94
N TRP A 144 -5.00 -4.78 17.15
CA TRP A 144 -6.33 -5.37 17.20
C TRP A 144 -6.31 -6.85 16.83
N ALA A 145 -5.59 -7.23 15.77
CA ALA A 145 -5.46 -8.62 15.37
C ALA A 145 -4.79 -9.48 16.45
N GLN A 146 -3.74 -8.97 17.09
CA GLN A 146 -3.06 -9.65 18.19
C GLN A 146 -3.95 -9.87 19.41
N SER A 147 -4.78 -8.87 19.75
CA SER A 147 -5.65 -8.91 20.94
C SER A 147 -6.96 -9.69 20.72
N HIS A 148 -7.51 -9.68 19.51
CA HIS A 148 -8.85 -10.23 19.25
C HIS A 148 -8.84 -11.44 18.31
N ILE A 149 -8.03 -11.43 17.25
CA ILE A 149 -8.07 -12.47 16.21
C ILE A 149 -7.17 -13.66 16.54
N ILE A 150 -5.94 -13.41 17.00
CA ILE A 150 -5.01 -14.50 17.36
C ILE A 150 -5.60 -15.43 18.44
N PRO A 151 -6.19 -14.92 19.55
CA PRO A 151 -6.78 -15.80 20.57
C PRO A 151 -7.95 -16.63 20.03
N VAL A 152 -8.77 -16.05 19.15
CA VAL A 152 -9.88 -16.76 18.50
C VAL A 152 -9.34 -17.89 17.61
N ALA A 153 -8.31 -17.62 16.81
CA ALA A 153 -7.68 -18.62 15.95
C ALA A 153 -7.05 -19.76 16.77
N GLN A 154 -6.38 -19.42 17.88
CA GLN A 154 -5.82 -20.41 18.80
C GLN A 154 -6.90 -21.28 19.45
N LYS A 155 -8.02 -20.67 19.87
CA LYS A 155 -9.17 -21.41 20.42
C LYS A 155 -9.74 -22.38 19.38
N PHE A 156 -9.91 -21.94 18.14
CA PHE A 156 -10.37 -22.79 17.05
C PHE A 156 -9.42 -23.98 16.82
N SER A 157 -8.11 -23.73 16.74
CA SER A 157 -7.11 -24.78 16.55
C SER A 157 -7.13 -25.83 17.66
N ARG A 158 -7.22 -25.40 18.93
CA ARG A 158 -7.34 -26.32 20.08
C ARG A 158 -8.61 -27.18 20.00
N ASN A 159 -9.74 -26.57 19.66
CA ASN A 159 -11.01 -27.31 19.54
C ASN A 159 -10.94 -28.36 18.42
N MET A 160 -10.33 -28.02 17.29
CA MET A 160 -10.15 -28.95 16.18
C MET A 160 -9.27 -30.15 16.55
N GLN A 161 -8.15 -29.91 17.25
CA GLN A 161 -7.29 -30.98 17.74
C GLN A 161 -8.01 -31.91 18.72
N ALA A 162 -8.83 -31.35 19.62
CA ALA A 162 -9.63 -32.14 20.54
C ALA A 162 -10.63 -33.05 19.80
N VAL A 163 -11.29 -32.56 18.76
CA VAL A 163 -12.21 -33.37 17.93
C VAL A 163 -11.47 -34.52 17.24
N LEU A 164 -10.30 -34.27 16.65
CA LEU A 164 -9.52 -35.29 15.96
C LEU A 164 -9.00 -36.37 16.90
N ALA A 165 -8.65 -36.01 18.13
CA ALA A 165 -8.21 -36.97 19.15
C ALA A 165 -9.33 -37.86 19.71
N MET A 166 -10.61 -37.50 19.49
CA MET A 166 -11.76 -38.33 19.89
C MET A 166 -12.11 -39.43 18.87
N THR A 167 -11.52 -39.37 17.67
CA THR A 167 -11.74 -40.33 16.59
C THR A 167 -10.68 -41.45 16.53
N GLU A 168 -9.72 -41.45 17.45
CA GLU A 168 -8.79 -42.56 17.74
C GLU A 168 -9.26 -43.37 18.95
#